data_AF-A0A5B8XVA6-F1
#
_entry.id   AF-A0A5B8XVA6-F1
#
_cell.length_a   1.000
_cell.length_b   1.000
_cell.length_c   1.000
_cell.angle_alpha   90.00
_cell.angle_beta   90.00
_cell.angle_gamma   90.00
#
_symmetry.space_group_name_H-M   'P 1'
#
loop_
_entity.id
_entity.type
_entity.pdbx_description
1 polymer ?
#
loop_
_entity_poly.entity_id
_entity_poly.type
_entity_poly.pdbx_seq_one_letter_code
_entity_poly.pdbx_strand_id
1 'polypeptide(L)'
;MYHQEGKSCPRCTYPLLHDHMTGVDHCHRCMGSLIGPEQIARAVGQWAEPKLWMKQLGHRTIGQPLVCGNCNGMMSGFQVPFAGQSVVIDHCDGCGSLWLDEGEGDKLVRIVEHANRAGGLEKNSRVSLYHDPESGPRASRQYMRNKLHEEQVLASQDTMEPGGIGSYLFQIFTGLPVEVYNPPRQPPFMTYVLVFVLLIMWVAQFYFVDYLELSDEGMLAFFKLVGLAPDLVRQGDHLWGVFTHMFFHGNVIHLLGNLYFLWVFGDNVEDRIGPLGMLALFFTAGIGGALFQVAFQADPSIPVVGASGAIAGLMGAYLLFFPRVKMWLVFFFIRWRVPVVIYLGFWVLLNALGWWTGGAYVAWMAHLGGFIVGVLSGFLLHDTEWYKH
;
A
#
# COMPACT_ATOMS: atom_id res chain seq x y z
N MET A 1 14.35 -7.69 -13.75
CA MET A 1 15.72 -7.37 -13.30
C MET A 1 15.97 -5.94 -13.74
N TYR A 2 16.17 -5.00 -12.81
CA TYR A 2 16.48 -3.61 -13.13
C TYR A 2 17.93 -3.37 -12.71
N HIS A 3 18.78 -2.91 -13.61
CA HIS A 3 20.16 -2.50 -13.30
C HIS A 3 20.31 -0.98 -13.55
N GLN A 4 21.15 -0.33 -12.75
CA GLN A 4 21.54 1.06 -12.99
C GLN A 4 22.56 1.09 -14.15
N GLU A 5 22.15 1.51 -15.34
CA GLU A 5 23.04 1.68 -16.50
C GLU A 5 23.80 3.02 -16.51
N GLY A 6 23.90 3.72 -15.37
CA GLY A 6 24.57 5.02 -15.30
C GLY A 6 23.84 6.19 -16.00
N LYS A 7 22.62 5.97 -16.51
CA LYS A 7 21.77 7.01 -17.09
C LYS A 7 21.06 7.83 -16.00
N SER A 8 20.96 9.14 -16.21
CA SER A 8 20.32 10.06 -15.26
C SER A 8 19.02 10.63 -15.81
N CYS A 9 18.04 10.86 -14.93
CA CYS A 9 16.77 11.44 -15.32
C CYS A 9 16.95 12.87 -15.84
N PRO A 10 16.51 13.20 -17.07
CA PRO A 10 16.58 14.55 -17.63
C PRO A 10 15.89 15.61 -16.78
N ARG A 11 14.87 15.22 -15.99
CA ARG A 11 14.04 16.13 -15.21
C ARG A 11 14.54 16.39 -13.79
N CYS A 12 14.97 15.33 -13.09
CA CYS A 12 15.29 15.41 -11.66
C CYS A 12 16.64 14.80 -11.29
N THR A 13 17.47 14.49 -12.31
CA THR A 13 18.83 13.94 -12.23
C THR A 13 18.99 12.61 -11.49
N TYR A 14 17.88 12.02 -11.04
CA TYR A 14 17.86 10.76 -10.31
C TYR A 14 18.26 9.60 -11.25
N PRO A 15 19.03 8.59 -10.79
CA PRO A 15 19.38 7.43 -11.61
C PRO A 15 18.15 6.74 -12.22
N LEU A 16 18.22 6.42 -13.51
CA LEU A 16 17.16 5.70 -14.20
C LEU A 16 17.28 4.18 -13.98
N LEU A 17 16.13 3.50 -14.01
CA LEU A 17 16.01 2.05 -13.93
C LEU A 17 15.71 1.48 -15.31
N HIS A 18 16.56 0.58 -15.80
CA HIS A 18 16.39 -0.02 -17.12
C HIS A 18 15.45 -1.24 -17.08
N ASP A 19 14.40 -1.25 -17.91
CA ASP A 19 13.55 -2.42 -18.14
C ASP A 19 14.06 -3.27 -19.31
N HIS A 20 14.63 -4.43 -19.02
CA HIS A 20 15.14 -5.35 -20.05
C HIS A 20 14.08 -5.94 -20.98
N MET A 21 12.79 -5.92 -20.62
CA MET A 21 11.73 -6.47 -21.47
C MET A 21 11.36 -5.50 -22.60
N THR A 22 11.18 -4.23 -22.24
CA THR A 22 10.77 -3.17 -23.18
C THR A 22 11.97 -2.40 -23.75
N GLY A 23 13.10 -2.42 -23.05
CA GLY A 23 14.28 -1.60 -23.32
C GLY A 23 14.10 -0.13 -22.91
N VAL A 24 13.08 0.19 -22.11
CA VAL A 24 12.75 1.55 -21.65
C VAL A 24 13.38 1.81 -20.28
N ASP A 25 13.91 3.02 -20.10
CA ASP A 25 14.48 3.47 -18.83
C ASP A 25 13.46 4.32 -18.07
N HIS A 26 13.24 4.08 -16.78
CA HIS A 26 12.23 4.76 -15.97
C HIS A 26 12.83 5.55 -14.81
N CYS A 27 12.26 6.71 -14.50
CA CYS A 27 12.58 7.47 -13.29
C CYS A 27 11.49 7.28 -12.23
N HIS A 28 11.81 6.68 -11.09
CA HIS A 28 10.84 6.50 -10.00
C HIS A 28 10.61 7.74 -9.13
N ARG A 29 11.35 8.84 -9.37
CA ARG A 29 11.15 10.09 -8.61
C ARG A 29 10.13 11.01 -9.27
N CYS A 30 10.20 11.17 -10.59
CA CYS A 30 9.28 12.02 -11.36
C CYS A 30 8.35 11.23 -12.28
N MET A 31 8.41 9.89 -12.22
CA MET A 31 7.56 8.96 -12.99
C MET A 31 7.66 9.12 -14.53
N GLY A 32 8.75 9.71 -15.02
CA GLY A 32 9.03 9.86 -16.45
C GLY A 32 9.78 8.67 -17.04
N SER A 33 9.81 8.58 -18.37
CA SER A 33 10.46 7.50 -19.11
C SER A 33 11.40 8.03 -20.19
N LEU A 34 12.59 7.43 -20.29
CA LEU A 34 13.56 7.64 -21.34
C LEU A 34 13.56 6.42 -22.26
N ILE A 35 13.35 6.65 -23.56
CA ILE A 35 13.28 5.61 -24.57
C ILE A 35 14.43 5.82 -25.56
N GLY A 36 15.29 4.82 -25.69
CA GLY A 36 16.38 4.84 -26.67
C GLY A 36 15.85 4.78 -28.12
N PRO A 37 16.58 5.31 -29.11
CA PRO A 37 16.12 5.47 -30.49
C PRO A 37 15.69 4.15 -31.15
N GLU A 38 16.38 3.06 -30.85
CA GLU A 38 16.08 1.73 -31.40
C GLU A 38 14.83 1.10 -30.76
N GLN A 39 14.49 1.53 -29.55
CA GLN A 39 13.38 1.00 -28.77
C GLN A 39 12.08 1.75 -29.04
N ILE A 40 12.11 2.98 -29.59
CA ILE A 40 10.91 3.81 -29.82
C ILE A 40 9.83 3.05 -30.60
N ALA A 41 10.19 2.52 -31.78
CA ALA A 41 9.24 1.84 -32.65
C ALA A 41 8.68 0.56 -32.00
N ARG A 42 9.48 -0.12 -31.17
CA ARG A 42 9.09 -1.34 -30.47
C ARG A 42 8.24 -1.08 -29.24
N ALA A 43 8.56 -0.03 -28.48
CA ALA A 43 7.91 0.31 -27.22
C ALA A 43 6.58 1.03 -27.44
N VAL A 44 6.49 1.88 -28.48
CA VAL A 44 5.34 2.78 -28.68
C VAL A 44 4.71 2.62 -30.06
N GLY A 45 5.43 2.07 -31.05
CA GLY A 45 4.95 1.79 -32.41
C GLY A 45 5.66 2.62 -33.49
N GLN A 46 5.58 2.23 -34.76
CA GLN A 46 6.29 2.90 -35.87
C GLN A 46 5.95 4.40 -36.00
N TRP A 47 4.71 4.78 -35.73
CA TRP A 47 4.30 6.19 -35.75
C TRP A 47 4.75 6.93 -34.50
N ALA A 48 5.55 6.34 -33.62
CA ALA A 48 6.22 6.99 -32.50
C ALA A 48 7.55 7.66 -32.90
N GLU A 49 8.01 7.43 -34.13
CA GLU A 49 9.31 7.91 -34.58
C GLU A 49 9.33 9.44 -34.76
N PRO A 50 10.19 10.18 -34.04
CA PRO A 50 10.25 11.64 -34.11
C PRO A 50 10.51 12.17 -35.51
N LYS A 51 11.27 11.42 -36.32
CA LYS A 51 11.57 11.76 -37.72
C LYS A 51 10.32 11.88 -38.60
N LEU A 52 9.27 11.11 -38.31
CA LEU A 52 8.01 11.17 -39.05
C LEU A 52 7.25 12.47 -38.73
N TRP A 53 7.26 12.87 -37.46
CA TRP A 53 6.47 14.00 -36.97
C TRP A 53 7.13 15.35 -37.25
N MET A 54 8.45 15.42 -37.10
CA MET A 54 9.22 16.65 -37.34
C MET A 54 9.04 17.16 -38.77
N LYS A 55 8.84 16.26 -39.74
CA LYS A 55 8.52 16.61 -41.13
C LYS A 55 7.05 16.99 -41.34
N GLN A 56 6.12 16.40 -40.60
CA GLN A 56 4.69 16.44 -40.91
C GLN A 56 3.88 17.45 -40.09
N LEU A 57 4.21 17.73 -38.82
CA LEU A 57 3.29 18.42 -37.91
C LEU A 57 3.69 19.84 -37.53
N GLY A 58 4.89 20.28 -37.95
CA GLY A 58 5.45 21.58 -37.54
C GLY A 58 5.89 21.58 -36.07
N HIS A 59 6.94 22.34 -35.73
CA HIS A 59 7.52 22.34 -34.40
C HIS A 59 7.49 23.75 -33.79
N ARG A 60 7.13 23.83 -32.50
CA ARG A 60 7.49 24.93 -31.61
C ARG A 60 8.23 24.31 -30.43
N THR A 61 9.44 24.79 -30.16
CA THR A 61 10.19 24.43 -28.96
C THR A 61 9.46 25.00 -27.75
N ILE A 62 9.06 24.15 -26.82
CA ILE A 62 8.32 24.53 -25.61
C ILE A 62 9.00 23.91 -24.39
N GLY A 63 9.10 24.68 -23.30
CA GLY A 63 9.70 24.21 -22.05
C GLY A 63 11.16 24.62 -21.86
N GLN A 64 11.72 24.27 -20.71
CA GLN A 64 13.15 24.42 -20.44
C GLN A 64 13.91 23.25 -21.11
N PRO A 65 15.03 23.50 -21.78
CA PRO A 65 15.82 22.43 -22.39
C PRO A 65 16.33 21.47 -21.32
N LEU A 66 16.08 20.17 -21.53
CA LEU A 66 16.55 19.11 -20.63
C LEU A 66 17.91 18.56 -21.11
N VAL A 67 18.60 17.86 -20.23
CA VAL A 67 19.84 17.14 -20.56
C VAL A 67 19.53 15.67 -20.73
N CYS A 68 19.90 15.10 -21.87
CA CYS A 68 19.59 13.71 -22.20
C CYS A 68 20.31 12.74 -21.27
N GLY A 69 19.55 11.89 -20.60
CA GLY A 69 20.06 10.85 -19.71
C GLY A 69 20.94 9.80 -20.38
N ASN A 70 20.89 9.68 -21.71
CA ASN A 70 21.65 8.70 -22.48
C ASN A 70 23.00 9.25 -23.00
N CYS A 71 23.03 10.48 -23.53
CA CYS A 71 24.24 11.02 -24.18
C CYS A 71 24.68 12.41 -23.66
N ASN A 72 24.01 12.94 -22.63
CA ASN A 72 24.23 14.30 -22.09
C ASN A 72 24.07 15.44 -23.12
N GLY A 73 23.45 15.16 -24.27
CA GLY A 73 23.09 16.19 -25.26
C GLY A 73 21.86 16.99 -24.83
N MET A 74 21.67 18.17 -25.40
CA MET A 74 20.43 18.93 -25.17
C MET A 74 19.22 18.19 -25.74
N MET A 75 18.11 18.28 -25.02
CA MET A 75 16.81 17.82 -25.47
C MET A 75 15.92 19.02 -25.77
N SER A 76 15.22 18.91 -26.88
CA SER A 76 14.27 19.92 -27.36
C SER A 76 12.86 19.39 -27.13
N GLY A 77 12.00 20.17 -26.47
CA GLY A 77 10.61 19.82 -26.24
C GLY A 77 9.74 20.12 -27.47
N PHE A 78 9.03 19.12 -27.95
CA PHE A 78 8.16 19.19 -29.13
C PHE A 78 6.71 18.97 -28.74
N GLN A 79 5.85 19.96 -28.97
CA GLN A 79 4.41 19.79 -28.77
C GLN A 79 3.77 19.14 -29.99
N VAL A 80 3.19 17.96 -29.81
CA VAL A 80 2.44 17.22 -30.83
C VAL A 80 0.95 17.42 -30.57
N PRO A 81 0.22 18.17 -31.42
CA PRO A 81 -1.22 18.35 -31.29
C PRO A 81 -1.98 17.09 -31.73
N PHE A 82 -3.03 16.72 -30.99
CA PHE A 82 -3.89 15.58 -31.31
C PHE A 82 -5.28 15.71 -30.69
N ALA A 83 -6.34 15.64 -31.50
CA ALA A 83 -7.74 15.60 -31.06
C ALA A 83 -8.15 16.68 -30.02
N GLY A 84 -7.66 17.92 -30.18
CA GLY A 84 -7.94 19.02 -29.24
C GLY A 84 -7.09 19.00 -27.96
N GLN A 85 -6.17 18.05 -27.84
CA GLN A 85 -5.14 17.97 -26.82
C GLN A 85 -3.75 18.16 -27.44
N SER A 86 -2.73 18.21 -26.58
CA SER A 86 -1.34 18.15 -27.01
C SER A 86 -0.51 17.33 -26.04
N VAL A 87 0.46 16.59 -26.56
CA VAL A 87 1.53 15.97 -25.77
C VAL A 87 2.82 16.73 -26.02
N VAL A 88 3.62 16.97 -24.98
CA VAL A 88 4.99 17.46 -25.17
C VAL A 88 5.89 16.22 -25.19
N ILE A 89 6.87 16.23 -26.07
CA ILE A 89 7.80 15.11 -26.23
C ILE A 89 9.18 15.73 -26.30
N ASP A 90 10.04 15.40 -25.35
CA ASP A 90 11.41 15.86 -25.36
C ASP A 90 12.25 14.90 -26.21
N HIS A 91 12.88 15.40 -27.27
CA HIS A 91 13.74 14.60 -28.13
C HIS A 91 15.18 15.11 -28.08
N CYS A 92 16.13 14.18 -27.97
CA CYS A 92 17.55 14.50 -27.97
C CYS A 92 18.12 14.59 -29.39
N ASP A 93 18.65 15.76 -29.76
CA ASP A 93 19.22 15.98 -31.10
C ASP A 93 20.56 15.26 -31.32
N GLY A 94 21.22 14.80 -30.24
CA GLY A 94 22.47 14.05 -30.31
C GLY A 94 22.28 12.56 -30.58
N CYS A 95 21.52 11.86 -29.73
CA CYS A 95 21.36 10.40 -29.82
C CYS A 95 19.96 9.94 -30.26
N GLY A 96 19.00 10.85 -30.45
CA GLY A 96 17.64 10.51 -30.88
C GLY A 96 16.75 9.85 -29.81
N SER A 97 17.18 9.85 -28.54
CA SER A 97 16.36 9.33 -27.43
C SER A 97 15.17 10.26 -27.16
N LEU A 98 14.08 9.67 -26.70
CA LEU A 98 12.87 10.36 -26.28
C LEU A 98 12.74 10.38 -24.76
N TRP A 99 12.35 11.51 -24.21
CA TRP A 99 11.90 11.65 -22.84
C TRP A 99 10.40 11.98 -22.82
N LEU A 100 9.68 11.29 -21.95
CA LEU A 100 8.26 11.44 -21.72
C LEU A 100 8.05 11.69 -20.23
N ASP A 101 7.47 12.83 -19.89
CA ASP A 101 7.04 13.13 -18.52
C ASP A 101 5.86 12.23 -18.11
N GLU A 102 5.49 12.29 -16.83
CA GLU A 102 4.39 11.49 -16.29
C GLU A 102 3.08 11.69 -17.10
N GLY A 103 2.52 10.58 -17.59
CA GLY A 103 1.27 10.57 -18.36
C GLY A 103 1.40 10.99 -19.84
N GLU A 104 2.60 11.40 -20.31
CA GLU A 104 2.81 11.73 -21.72
C GLU A 104 2.88 10.48 -22.62
N GLY A 105 3.44 9.38 -22.11
CA GLY A 105 3.45 8.10 -22.81
C GLY A 105 2.05 7.60 -23.18
N ASP A 106 1.08 7.75 -22.27
CA ASP A 106 -0.32 7.35 -22.54
C ASP A 106 -0.97 8.18 -23.65
N LYS A 107 -0.67 9.49 -23.68
CA LYS A 107 -1.15 10.38 -24.75
C LYS A 107 -0.52 9.96 -26.08
N LEU A 108 0.77 9.62 -26.07
CA LEU A 108 1.50 9.24 -27.26
C LEU A 108 1.00 7.93 -27.87
N VAL A 109 0.71 6.91 -27.06
CA VAL A 109 0.14 5.64 -27.54
C VAL A 109 -1.18 5.88 -28.28
N ARG A 110 -2.06 6.76 -27.77
CA ARG A 110 -3.34 7.09 -28.44
C ARG A 110 -3.14 7.74 -29.81
N ILE A 111 -2.12 8.59 -29.95
CA ILE A 111 -1.73 9.21 -31.22
C ILE A 111 -1.31 8.13 -32.21
N VAL A 112 -0.44 7.21 -31.77
CA VAL A 112 0.10 6.13 -32.63
C VAL A 112 -0.99 5.15 -33.05
N GLU A 113 -1.89 4.77 -32.15
CA GLU A 113 -3.03 3.90 -32.48
C GLU A 113 -3.96 4.55 -33.51
N HIS A 114 -4.20 5.85 -33.39
CA HIS A 114 -4.97 6.59 -34.38
C HIS A 114 -4.26 6.61 -35.75
N ALA A 115 -2.97 6.93 -35.77
CA ALA A 115 -2.17 6.97 -36.99
C ALA A 115 -2.13 5.60 -37.70
N ASN A 116 -2.01 4.52 -36.94
CA ASN A 116 -2.05 3.15 -37.47
C ASN A 116 -3.38 2.85 -38.17
N ARG A 117 -4.51 3.29 -37.60
CA ARG A 117 -5.83 3.12 -38.22
C ARG A 117 -6.04 4.00 -39.45
N ALA A 118 -5.52 5.22 -39.43
CA ALA A 118 -5.67 6.19 -40.50
C ALA A 118 -4.66 5.99 -41.66
N GLY A 119 -3.65 5.14 -41.49
CA GLY A 119 -2.55 5.00 -42.45
C GLY A 119 -1.59 6.20 -42.47
N GLY A 120 -1.61 7.05 -41.44
CA GLY A 120 -0.75 8.23 -41.33
C GLY A 120 -1.19 9.27 -40.29
N LEU A 121 -0.35 10.28 -40.10
CA LEU A 121 -0.65 11.46 -39.27
C LEU A 121 -1.07 12.62 -40.18
N GLU A 122 -2.37 12.92 -40.24
CA GLU A 122 -2.88 14.03 -41.06
C GLU A 122 -2.81 15.36 -40.30
N LYS A 123 -2.42 16.44 -41.02
CA LYS A 123 -2.30 17.81 -40.47
C LYS A 123 -3.60 18.43 -39.94
N ASN A 124 -4.75 17.80 -40.15
CA ASN A 124 -6.07 18.40 -39.86
C ASN A 124 -7.20 17.37 -39.74
N SER A 125 -6.95 16.22 -39.11
CA SER A 125 -7.98 15.20 -38.92
C SER A 125 -9.05 15.67 -37.94
N ARG A 126 -10.09 16.33 -38.46
CA ARG A 126 -11.39 16.50 -37.78
C ARG A 126 -12.06 15.13 -37.73
N VAL A 127 -11.62 14.32 -36.78
CA VAL A 127 -12.20 13.00 -36.56
C VAL A 127 -13.29 13.15 -35.52
N SER A 128 -14.52 12.93 -35.97
CA SER A 128 -15.70 12.72 -35.14
C SER A 128 -15.34 11.76 -34.01
N LEU A 129 -15.67 12.14 -32.78
CA LEU A 129 -15.51 11.33 -31.57
C LEU A 129 -15.93 9.89 -31.87
N TYR A 130 -14.93 9.01 -32.01
CA TYR A 130 -15.19 7.59 -32.04
C TYR A 130 -15.63 7.25 -30.62
N HIS A 131 -16.93 6.95 -30.49
CA HIS A 131 -17.48 6.34 -29.31
C HIS A 131 -16.85 4.94 -29.18
N ASP A 132 -16.03 4.82 -28.14
CA ASP A 132 -15.72 3.63 -27.37
C ASP A 132 -14.81 2.54 -27.98
N PRO A 133 -13.81 2.08 -27.20
CA PRO A 133 -14.13 1.06 -26.19
C PRO A 133 -13.58 1.35 -24.77
N GLU A 134 -14.50 1.49 -23.83
CA GLU A 134 -14.53 0.96 -22.48
C GLU A 134 -14.43 -0.59 -22.46
N SER A 135 -14.07 -1.24 -23.58
CA SER A 135 -13.93 -2.70 -23.69
C SER A 135 -12.51 -3.24 -23.43
N GLY A 136 -11.56 -2.39 -23.02
CA GLY A 136 -10.45 -2.87 -22.19
C GLY A 136 -10.79 -2.46 -20.77
N PRO A 137 -11.13 -3.39 -19.84
CA PRO A 137 -11.64 -2.97 -18.55
C PRO A 137 -10.66 -1.97 -17.96
N ARG A 138 -11.11 -0.83 -17.42
CA ARG A 138 -10.22 0.03 -16.59
C ARG A 138 -9.48 -0.82 -15.53
N ALA A 139 -10.06 -1.96 -15.16
CA ALA A 139 -9.48 -3.00 -14.34
C ALA A 139 -8.22 -3.60 -14.97
N SER A 140 -8.14 -3.90 -16.27
CA SER A 140 -6.94 -4.53 -16.85
C SER A 140 -5.72 -3.60 -16.86
N ARG A 141 -5.88 -2.30 -17.12
CA ARG A 141 -4.77 -1.33 -17.09
C ARG A 141 -4.30 -1.03 -15.67
N GLN A 142 -5.24 -0.82 -14.76
CA GLN A 142 -4.95 -0.59 -13.36
C GLN A 142 -4.34 -1.85 -12.70
N TYR A 143 -4.88 -3.03 -12.98
CA TYR A 143 -4.32 -4.33 -12.58
C TYR A 143 -2.86 -4.48 -13.04
N MET A 144 -2.57 -4.21 -14.32
CA MET A 144 -1.22 -4.33 -14.85
C MET A 144 -0.26 -3.34 -14.20
N ARG A 145 -0.69 -2.10 -13.94
CA ARG A 145 0.08 -1.10 -13.19
C ARG A 145 0.36 -1.55 -11.76
N ASN A 146 -0.66 -2.07 -11.08
CA ASN A 146 -0.55 -2.57 -9.70
C ASN A 146 0.40 -3.77 -9.61
N LYS A 147 0.32 -4.69 -10.56
CA LYS A 147 1.17 -5.88 -10.64
C LYS A 147 2.63 -5.52 -10.94
N LEU A 148 2.87 -4.60 -11.87
CA LEU A 148 4.22 -4.09 -12.16
C LEU A 148 4.83 -3.39 -10.95
N HIS A 149 4.04 -2.57 -10.25
CA HIS A 149 4.47 -1.92 -9.02
C HIS A 149 4.81 -2.93 -7.92
N GLU A 150 3.98 -3.96 -7.73
CA GLU A 150 4.24 -5.04 -6.76
C GLU A 150 5.53 -5.80 -7.11
N GLU A 151 5.72 -6.18 -8.38
CA GLU A 151 6.95 -6.84 -8.83
C GLU A 151 8.20 -5.96 -8.66
N GLN A 152 8.06 -4.64 -8.85
CA GLN A 152 9.13 -3.66 -8.60
C GLN A 152 9.46 -3.52 -7.11
N VAL A 153 8.44 -3.43 -6.24
CA VAL A 153 8.62 -3.38 -4.79
C VAL A 153 9.34 -4.64 -4.33
N LEU A 154 8.86 -5.83 -4.72
CA LEU A 154 9.47 -7.11 -4.37
C LEU A 154 10.92 -7.23 -4.86
N ALA A 155 11.24 -6.73 -6.06
CA ALA A 155 12.62 -6.72 -6.57
C ALA A 155 13.55 -5.78 -5.78
N SER A 156 13.02 -4.68 -5.24
CA SER A 156 13.80 -3.72 -4.45
C SER A 156 14.03 -4.15 -2.99
N GLN A 157 13.20 -5.06 -2.47
CA GLN A 157 13.34 -5.58 -1.09
C GLN A 157 14.65 -6.33 -0.84
N ASP A 158 15.26 -6.91 -1.88
CA ASP A 158 16.52 -7.65 -1.74
C ASP A 158 17.73 -6.73 -1.55
N THR A 159 17.66 -5.50 -2.05
CA THR A 159 18.76 -4.51 -1.99
C THR A 159 18.59 -3.47 -0.88
N MET A 160 17.40 -3.39 -0.28
CA MET A 160 17.11 -2.45 0.81
C MET A 160 17.75 -2.86 2.14
N GLU A 161 18.70 -2.07 2.60
CA GLU A 161 19.26 -2.14 3.95
C GLU A 161 18.18 -1.79 5.00
N PRO A 162 18.22 -2.40 6.20
CA PRO A 162 17.36 -1.97 7.28
C PRO A 162 17.69 -0.52 7.64
N GLY A 163 16.72 0.21 8.21
CA GLY A 163 16.96 1.57 8.69
C GLY A 163 18.22 1.66 9.56
N GLY A 164 18.76 2.87 9.71
CA GLY A 164 19.99 3.13 10.46
C GLY A 164 19.93 2.67 11.93
N ILE A 165 20.94 3.04 12.72
CA ILE A 165 21.07 2.58 14.12
C ILE A 165 19.80 2.79 14.98
N GLY A 166 18.98 3.81 14.67
CA GLY A 166 17.71 4.04 15.33
C GLY A 166 16.70 2.90 15.19
N SER A 167 16.53 2.32 13.99
CA SER A 167 15.61 1.19 13.81
C SER A 167 16.17 -0.08 14.45
N TYR A 168 17.49 -0.23 14.51
CA TYR A 168 18.15 -1.36 15.18
C TYR A 168 17.85 -1.35 16.68
N LEU A 169 18.08 -0.19 17.30
CA LEU A 169 17.82 0.02 18.73
C LEU A 169 16.33 -0.17 19.03
N PHE A 170 15.44 0.39 18.20
CA PHE A 170 14.01 0.15 18.32
C PHE A 170 13.66 -1.35 18.33
N GLN A 171 14.17 -2.12 17.37
CA GLN A 171 13.90 -3.56 17.27
C GLN A 171 14.46 -4.35 18.45
N ILE A 172 15.64 -3.99 18.98
CA ILE A 172 16.21 -4.65 20.17
C ILE A 172 15.36 -4.37 21.41
N PHE A 173 14.95 -3.13 21.63
CA PHE A 173 14.25 -2.76 22.85
C PHE A 173 12.77 -3.16 22.85
N THR A 174 12.15 -3.26 21.67
CA THR A 174 10.72 -3.56 21.55
C THR A 174 10.42 -4.98 21.06
N GLY A 175 11.37 -5.63 20.38
CA GLY A 175 11.14 -6.90 19.67
C GLY A 175 10.20 -6.80 18.47
N LEU A 176 9.78 -5.59 18.09
CA LEU A 176 8.77 -5.37 17.05
C LEU A 176 9.37 -5.48 15.63
N PRO A 177 8.61 -6.03 14.66
CA PRO A 177 9.05 -6.13 13.27
C PRO A 177 9.09 -4.75 12.64
N VAL A 178 10.08 -4.45 11.79
CA VAL A 178 10.04 -3.27 10.92
C VAL A 178 9.78 -3.75 9.51
N GLU A 179 8.74 -3.21 8.87
CA GLU A 179 8.44 -3.56 7.49
C GLU A 179 9.58 -3.17 6.55
N VAL A 180 9.91 -4.04 5.60
CA VAL A 180 10.81 -3.66 4.51
C VAL A 180 10.00 -2.79 3.55
N TYR A 181 10.30 -1.48 3.55
CA TYR A 181 9.62 -0.40 2.81
C TYR A 181 8.67 -0.88 1.69
N ASN A 182 7.37 -0.77 1.97
CA ASN A 182 6.28 -1.06 1.07
C ASN A 182 5.33 0.15 1.07
N PRO A 183 5.71 1.26 0.40
CA PRO A 183 5.00 2.52 0.56
C PRO A 183 3.58 2.39 0.01
N PRO A 184 2.56 2.90 0.74
CA PRO A 184 1.21 2.98 0.21
C PRO A 184 1.17 3.95 -0.98
N ARG A 185 0.32 3.67 -1.98
CA ARG A 185 0.20 4.49 -3.19
C ARG A 185 -0.61 5.77 -2.93
N GLN A 186 -1.51 5.71 -1.96
CA GLN A 186 -2.31 6.84 -1.50
C GLN A 186 -2.08 7.09 0.00
N PRO A 187 -2.26 8.33 0.50
CA PRO A 187 -2.19 8.58 1.93
C PRO A 187 -3.26 7.75 2.67
N PRO A 188 -2.89 7.01 3.73
CA PRO A 188 -3.79 6.10 4.44
C PRO A 188 -4.69 6.87 5.41
N PHE A 189 -5.70 7.53 4.84
CA PHE A 189 -6.62 8.42 5.55
C PHE A 189 -7.35 7.74 6.70
N MET A 190 -7.92 6.55 6.48
CA MET A 190 -8.67 5.81 7.49
C MET A 190 -7.76 5.31 8.60
N THR A 191 -6.54 4.91 8.28
CA THR A 191 -5.52 4.57 9.27
C THR A 191 -5.25 5.76 10.19
N TYR A 192 -5.11 6.97 9.65
CA TYR A 192 -4.96 8.19 10.46
C TYR A 192 -6.19 8.48 11.32
N VAL A 193 -7.39 8.31 10.76
CA VAL A 193 -8.64 8.48 11.51
C VAL A 193 -8.71 7.51 12.68
N LEU A 194 -8.41 6.22 12.47
CA LEU A 194 -8.42 5.21 13.52
C LEU A 194 -7.35 5.51 14.58
N VAL A 195 -6.14 5.88 14.19
CA VAL A 195 -5.08 6.33 15.13
C VAL A 195 -5.58 7.50 15.98
N PHE A 196 -6.17 8.52 15.36
CA PHE A 196 -6.71 9.68 16.05
C PHE A 196 -7.85 9.30 17.01
N VAL A 197 -8.78 8.44 16.59
CA VAL A 197 -9.89 7.96 17.41
C VAL A 197 -9.39 7.16 18.62
N LEU A 198 -8.40 6.27 18.45
CA LEU A 198 -7.85 5.50 19.56
C LEU A 198 -7.10 6.40 20.55
N LEU A 199 -6.40 7.42 20.07
CA LEU A 199 -5.72 8.41 20.91
C LEU A 199 -6.71 9.27 21.71
N ILE A 200 -7.75 9.81 21.08
CA ILE A 200 -8.73 10.65 21.79
C ILE A 200 -9.54 9.82 22.79
N MET A 201 -9.88 8.57 22.46
CA MET A 201 -10.55 7.65 23.38
C MET A 201 -9.66 7.31 24.57
N TRP A 202 -8.36 7.09 24.36
CA TRP A 202 -7.40 6.89 25.45
C TRP A 202 -7.31 8.10 26.37
N VAL A 203 -7.23 9.32 25.81
CA VAL A 203 -7.20 10.56 26.59
C VAL A 203 -8.48 10.72 27.40
N ALA A 204 -9.65 10.51 26.78
CA ALA A 204 -10.94 10.56 27.46
C ALA A 204 -11.05 9.52 28.58
N GLN A 205 -10.63 8.28 28.33
CA GLN A 205 -10.54 7.20 29.32
C GLN A 205 -9.65 7.61 30.49
N PHE A 206 -8.43 8.08 30.21
CA PHE A 206 -7.47 8.50 31.22
C PHE A 206 -8.04 9.59 32.13
N TYR A 207 -8.59 10.67 31.55
CA TYR A 207 -9.21 11.73 32.33
C TYR A 207 -10.42 11.25 33.11
N PHE A 208 -11.25 10.36 32.57
CA PHE A 208 -12.40 9.83 33.28
C PHE A 208 -12.00 9.02 34.52
N VAL A 209 -11.02 8.12 34.37
CA VAL A 209 -10.51 7.28 35.46
C VAL A 209 -9.81 8.13 36.53
N ASP A 210 -9.00 9.10 36.12
CA ASP A 210 -8.27 10.00 37.01
C ASP A 210 -9.23 10.95 37.77
N TYR A 211 -10.17 11.59 37.05
CA TYR A 211 -11.13 12.51 37.64
C TYR A 211 -12.06 11.86 38.66
N LEU A 212 -12.42 10.58 38.47
CA LEU A 212 -13.28 9.85 39.38
C LEU A 212 -12.53 9.09 40.48
N GLU A 213 -11.19 9.15 40.49
CA GLU A 213 -10.33 8.45 41.46
C GLU A 213 -10.76 6.99 41.66
N LEU A 214 -11.03 6.27 40.56
CA LEU A 214 -11.62 4.93 40.64
C LEU A 214 -10.72 3.97 41.43
N SER A 215 -11.30 3.25 42.40
CA SER A 215 -10.64 2.12 43.06
C SER A 215 -10.40 0.97 42.07
N ASP A 216 -9.67 -0.06 42.50
CA ASP A 216 -9.46 -1.27 41.68
C ASP A 216 -10.80 -1.92 41.28
N GLU A 217 -11.78 -1.96 42.18
CA GLU A 217 -13.14 -2.43 41.89
C GLU A 217 -13.86 -1.49 40.93
N GLY A 218 -13.68 -0.17 41.08
CA GLY A 218 -14.24 0.84 40.18
C GLY A 218 -13.67 0.72 38.76
N MET A 219 -12.37 0.48 38.63
CA MET A 219 -11.72 0.23 37.34
C MET A 219 -12.21 -1.06 36.71
N LEU A 220 -12.36 -2.15 37.48
CA LEU A 220 -12.92 -3.40 36.98
C LEU A 220 -14.36 -3.21 36.48
N ALA A 221 -15.20 -2.51 37.25
CA ALA A 221 -16.57 -2.19 36.86
C ALA A 221 -16.61 -1.34 35.58
N PHE A 222 -15.73 -0.34 35.47
CA PHE A 222 -15.59 0.47 34.27
C PHE A 222 -15.22 -0.39 33.05
N PHE A 223 -14.22 -1.27 33.16
CA PHE A 223 -13.84 -2.14 32.05
C PHE A 223 -14.87 -3.22 31.73
N LYS A 224 -15.67 -3.68 32.70
CA LYS A 224 -16.85 -4.52 32.42
C LYS A 224 -17.95 -3.74 31.70
N LEU A 225 -18.10 -2.45 31.97
CA LEU A 225 -19.07 -1.58 31.30
C LEU A 225 -18.68 -1.29 29.86
N VAL A 226 -17.43 -0.89 29.60
CA VAL A 226 -17.01 -0.40 28.28
C VAL A 226 -16.29 -1.45 27.42
N GLY A 227 -15.72 -2.45 28.07
CA GLY A 227 -15.01 -3.56 27.43
C GLY A 227 -15.93 -4.72 27.09
N LEU A 228 -15.32 -5.76 26.56
CA LEU A 228 -15.97 -7.04 26.31
C LEU A 228 -15.90 -7.87 27.58
N ALA A 229 -17.02 -7.97 28.30
CA ALA A 229 -17.16 -8.83 29.48
C ALA A 229 -17.81 -10.18 29.06
N PRO A 230 -17.03 -11.28 28.91
CA PRO A 230 -17.58 -12.52 28.35
C PRO A 230 -18.69 -13.14 29.21
N ASP A 231 -18.60 -13.03 30.53
CA ASP A 231 -19.64 -13.45 31.47
C ASP A 231 -20.97 -12.73 31.23
N LEU A 232 -20.95 -11.41 31.07
CA LEU A 232 -22.16 -10.60 30.84
C LEU A 232 -22.75 -10.82 29.44
N VAL A 233 -21.90 -10.86 28.40
CA VAL A 233 -22.34 -11.08 27.02
C VAL A 233 -22.99 -12.46 26.84
N ARG A 234 -22.45 -13.51 27.48
CA ARG A 234 -23.06 -14.85 27.46
C ARG A 234 -24.45 -14.88 28.10
N GLN A 235 -24.77 -13.94 28.99
CA GLN A 235 -26.06 -13.79 29.63
C GLN A 235 -27.03 -12.89 28.85
N GLY A 236 -26.60 -12.34 27.70
CA GLY A 236 -27.41 -11.39 26.92
C GLY A 236 -27.34 -9.94 27.41
N ASP A 237 -26.41 -9.64 28.32
CA ASP A 237 -26.21 -8.31 28.89
C ASP A 237 -24.94 -7.64 28.31
N HIS A 238 -24.83 -6.32 28.42
CA HIS A 238 -23.66 -5.53 27.99
C HIS A 238 -23.19 -5.83 26.56
N LEU A 239 -24.12 -6.14 25.65
CA LEU A 239 -23.81 -6.56 24.28
C LEU A 239 -23.05 -5.51 23.47
N TRP A 240 -23.14 -4.24 23.85
CA TRP A 240 -22.33 -3.16 23.27
C TRP A 240 -20.82 -3.39 23.43
N GLY A 241 -20.40 -4.15 24.45
CA GLY A 241 -19.01 -4.55 24.68
C GLY A 241 -18.38 -5.28 23.49
N VAL A 242 -19.18 -5.99 22.68
CA VAL A 242 -18.74 -6.61 21.41
C VAL A 242 -18.18 -5.57 20.43
N PHE A 243 -18.62 -4.32 20.53
CA PHE A 243 -18.15 -3.22 19.70
C PHE A 243 -17.22 -2.26 20.47
N THR A 244 -17.62 -1.80 21.64
CA THR A 244 -16.94 -0.71 22.36
C THR A 244 -15.54 -1.09 22.84
N HIS A 245 -15.26 -2.39 23.09
CA HIS A 245 -13.96 -2.85 23.57
C HIS A 245 -12.79 -2.44 22.66
N MET A 246 -13.04 -2.28 21.34
CA MET A 246 -12.02 -1.93 20.35
C MET A 246 -11.36 -0.56 20.61
N PHE A 247 -12.00 0.31 21.39
CA PHE A 247 -11.57 1.70 21.56
C PHE A 247 -10.88 1.99 22.90
N PHE A 248 -11.02 1.10 23.88
CA PHE A 248 -10.42 1.26 25.21
C PHE A 248 -9.15 0.41 25.32
N HIS A 249 -8.24 0.80 26.20
CA HIS A 249 -7.00 0.04 26.42
C HIS A 249 -6.71 -0.10 27.92
N GLY A 250 -5.96 -1.12 28.32
CA GLY A 250 -5.62 -1.33 29.73
C GLY A 250 -4.48 -0.45 30.24
N ASN A 251 -3.57 -0.04 29.35
CA ASN A 251 -2.40 0.78 29.68
C ASN A 251 -1.81 1.44 28.42
N VAL A 252 -0.91 2.40 28.60
CA VAL A 252 -0.31 3.15 27.49
C VAL A 252 0.53 2.27 26.56
N ILE A 253 1.24 1.26 27.09
CA ILE A 253 2.05 0.34 26.28
C ILE A 253 1.14 -0.49 25.37
N HIS A 254 -0.01 -0.92 25.89
CA HIS A 254 -1.02 -1.65 25.12
C HIS A 254 -1.57 -0.78 23.98
N LEU A 255 -1.88 0.50 24.23
CA LEU A 255 -2.27 1.42 23.15
C LEU A 255 -1.16 1.59 22.12
N LEU A 256 0.06 1.90 22.54
CA LEU A 256 1.19 2.13 21.63
C LEU A 256 1.48 0.90 20.76
N GLY A 257 1.36 -0.30 21.32
CA GLY A 257 1.45 -1.54 20.55
C GLY A 257 0.37 -1.65 19.48
N ASN A 258 -0.89 -1.35 19.81
CA ASN A 258 -1.97 -1.36 18.83
C ASN A 258 -1.77 -0.30 17.74
N LEU A 259 -1.39 0.93 18.10
CA LEU A 259 -1.09 1.99 17.13
C LEU A 259 0.07 1.59 16.20
N TYR A 260 1.08 0.92 16.74
CA TYR A 260 2.20 0.41 15.96
C TYR A 260 1.76 -0.62 14.92
N PHE A 261 1.05 -1.67 15.33
CA PHE A 261 0.57 -2.70 14.40
C PHE A 261 -0.47 -2.15 13.42
N LEU A 262 -1.33 -1.23 13.84
CA LEU A 262 -2.24 -0.52 12.95
C LEU A 262 -1.46 0.29 11.90
N TRP A 263 -0.37 0.95 12.28
CA TRP A 263 0.46 1.69 11.33
C TRP A 263 1.21 0.79 10.36
N VAL A 264 1.79 -0.32 10.85
CA VAL A 264 2.61 -1.25 10.04
C VAL A 264 1.79 -2.04 9.03
N PHE A 265 0.53 -2.36 9.34
CA PHE A 265 -0.29 -3.21 8.47
C PHE A 265 -1.48 -2.47 7.84
N GLY A 266 -1.96 -1.41 8.50
CA GLY A 266 -3.22 -0.75 8.13
C GLY A 266 -3.13 0.09 6.86
N ASP A 267 -1.98 0.73 6.60
CA ASP A 267 -1.79 1.60 5.44
C ASP A 267 -1.80 0.81 4.12
N ASN A 268 -1.10 -0.32 4.04
CA ASN A 268 -1.12 -1.19 2.86
C ASN A 268 -2.46 -1.89 2.68
N VAL A 269 -3.14 -2.28 3.76
CA VAL A 269 -4.50 -2.83 3.65
C VAL A 269 -5.45 -1.76 3.14
N GLU A 270 -5.39 -0.55 3.67
CA GLU A 270 -6.20 0.58 3.18
C GLU A 270 -5.91 0.91 1.71
N ASP A 271 -4.65 0.95 1.29
CA ASP A 271 -4.27 1.15 -0.10
C ASP A 271 -4.83 0.05 -1.02
N ARG A 272 -4.96 -1.18 -0.48
CA ARG A 272 -5.44 -2.34 -1.24
C ARG A 272 -6.95 -2.40 -1.44
N ILE A 273 -7.73 -2.07 -0.41
CA ILE A 273 -9.19 -2.26 -0.40
C ILE A 273 -9.97 -0.95 -0.17
N GLY A 274 -9.27 0.17 -0.12
CA GLY A 274 -9.80 1.50 0.12
C GLY A 274 -10.17 1.76 1.60
N PRO A 275 -10.42 3.04 1.96
CA PRO A 275 -10.71 3.44 3.33
C PRO A 275 -11.97 2.80 3.91
N LEU A 276 -13.04 2.69 3.12
CA LEU A 276 -14.29 2.07 3.56
C LEU A 276 -14.17 0.55 3.69
N GLY A 277 -13.42 -0.11 2.79
CA GLY A 277 -13.14 -1.54 2.87
C GLY A 277 -12.32 -1.87 4.11
N MET A 278 -11.28 -1.07 4.39
CA MET A 278 -10.44 -1.20 5.59
C MET A 278 -11.25 -0.98 6.86
N LEU A 279 -12.13 0.03 6.90
CA LEU A 279 -13.00 0.27 8.05
C LEU A 279 -13.99 -0.88 8.28
N ALA A 280 -14.62 -1.39 7.21
CA ALA A 280 -15.52 -2.54 7.30
C ALA A 280 -14.78 -3.78 7.84
N LEU A 281 -13.58 -4.05 7.31
CA LEU A 281 -12.73 -5.15 7.75
C LEU A 281 -12.32 -5.01 9.22
N PHE A 282 -11.92 -3.81 9.65
CA PHE A 282 -11.56 -3.52 11.03
C PHE A 282 -12.71 -3.91 11.98
N PHE A 283 -13.94 -3.45 11.69
CA PHE A 283 -15.08 -3.73 12.54
C PHE A 283 -15.54 -5.19 12.48
N THR A 284 -15.61 -5.80 11.29
CA THR A 284 -16.02 -7.21 11.18
C THR A 284 -15.03 -8.14 11.85
N ALA A 285 -13.73 -7.88 11.73
CA ALA A 285 -12.70 -8.63 12.42
C ALA A 285 -12.71 -8.41 13.94
N GLY A 286 -12.93 -7.18 14.40
CA GLY A 286 -13.07 -6.89 15.83
C GLY A 286 -14.27 -7.60 16.45
N ILE A 287 -15.43 -7.56 15.78
CA ILE A 287 -16.63 -8.30 16.20
C ILE A 287 -16.36 -9.82 16.16
N GLY A 288 -15.77 -10.33 15.09
CA GLY A 288 -15.43 -11.75 14.97
C GLY A 288 -14.48 -12.23 16.07
N GLY A 289 -13.45 -11.44 16.35
CA GLY A 289 -12.54 -11.66 17.48
C GLY A 289 -13.28 -11.66 18.81
N ALA A 290 -14.15 -10.68 19.06
CA ALA A 290 -14.97 -10.64 20.27
C ALA A 290 -15.85 -11.89 20.43
N LEU A 291 -16.48 -12.37 19.36
CA LEU A 291 -17.30 -13.58 19.40
C LEU A 291 -16.45 -14.84 19.70
N PHE A 292 -15.27 -14.96 19.10
CA PHE A 292 -14.32 -16.04 19.43
C PHE A 292 -13.86 -15.97 20.88
N GLN A 293 -13.54 -14.77 21.37
CA GLN A 293 -13.19 -14.53 22.76
C GLN A 293 -14.32 -14.94 23.70
N VAL A 294 -15.56 -14.53 23.41
CA VAL A 294 -16.75 -14.92 24.19
C VAL A 294 -16.95 -16.43 24.17
N ALA A 295 -16.69 -17.11 23.05
CA ALA A 295 -16.87 -18.56 22.95
C ALA A 295 -15.79 -19.37 23.70
N PHE A 296 -14.53 -18.93 23.65
CA PHE A 296 -13.38 -19.77 24.05
C PHE A 296 -12.54 -19.21 25.22
N GLN A 297 -12.97 -18.10 25.84
CA GLN A 297 -12.30 -17.56 27.02
C GLN A 297 -12.40 -18.53 28.20
N ALA A 298 -11.23 -18.84 28.79
CA ALA A 298 -11.09 -19.73 29.93
C ALA A 298 -11.66 -19.14 31.23
N ASP A 299 -11.33 -17.88 31.52
CA ASP A 299 -11.92 -17.12 32.63
C ASP A 299 -12.82 -15.99 32.09
N PRO A 300 -14.16 -16.19 32.07
CA PRO A 300 -15.09 -15.21 31.54
C PRO A 300 -15.30 -13.99 32.44
N SER A 301 -14.76 -13.98 33.67
CA SER A 301 -14.91 -12.85 34.60
C SER A 301 -14.00 -11.67 34.27
N ILE A 302 -12.94 -11.91 33.48
CA ILE A 302 -11.94 -10.93 33.08
C ILE A 302 -12.44 -10.17 31.84
N PRO A 303 -12.72 -8.85 31.92
CA PRO A 303 -13.09 -8.06 30.75
C PRO A 303 -11.90 -7.86 29.82
N VAL A 304 -12.19 -7.76 28.53
CA VAL A 304 -11.21 -7.55 27.46
C VAL A 304 -11.41 -6.16 26.86
N VAL A 305 -10.31 -5.45 26.64
CA VAL A 305 -10.27 -4.18 25.90
C VAL A 305 -9.09 -4.20 24.95
N GLY A 306 -9.17 -3.41 23.88
CA GLY A 306 -8.10 -3.20 22.92
C GLY A 306 -8.55 -3.43 21.48
N ALA A 307 -7.95 -2.68 20.56
CA ALA A 307 -8.18 -2.81 19.12
C ALA A 307 -7.54 -4.07 18.50
N SER A 308 -6.84 -4.88 19.29
CA SER A 308 -5.90 -5.89 18.79
C SER A 308 -6.58 -7.02 18.01
N GLY A 309 -7.83 -7.37 18.32
CA GLY A 309 -8.61 -8.33 17.51
C GLY A 309 -8.94 -7.79 16.11
N ALA A 310 -9.32 -6.51 16.02
CA ALA A 310 -9.56 -5.85 14.73
C ALA A 310 -8.28 -5.71 13.90
N ILE A 311 -7.17 -5.32 14.54
CA ILE A 311 -5.85 -5.21 13.90
C ILE A 311 -5.33 -6.60 13.47
N ALA A 312 -5.57 -7.64 14.25
CA ALA A 312 -5.27 -9.02 13.85
C ALA A 312 -6.01 -9.40 12.56
N GLY A 313 -7.23 -8.89 12.35
CA GLY A 313 -7.93 -9.03 11.07
C GLY A 313 -7.25 -8.32 9.91
N LEU A 314 -6.73 -7.11 10.13
CA LEU A 314 -5.91 -6.43 9.13
C LEU A 314 -4.65 -7.24 8.80
N MET A 315 -3.98 -7.81 9.82
CA MET A 315 -2.83 -8.70 9.62
C MET A 315 -3.21 -9.96 8.83
N GLY A 316 -4.38 -10.55 9.10
CA GLY A 316 -4.89 -11.71 8.36
C GLY A 316 -5.17 -11.41 6.89
N ALA A 317 -5.75 -10.25 6.58
CA ALA A 317 -5.94 -9.81 5.19
C ALA A 317 -4.60 -9.46 4.52
N TYR A 318 -3.71 -8.79 5.23
CA TYR A 318 -2.36 -8.44 4.77
C TYR A 318 -1.58 -9.70 4.35
N LEU A 319 -1.68 -10.80 5.12
CA LEU A 319 -1.06 -12.08 4.77
C LEU A 319 -1.41 -12.55 3.35
N LEU A 320 -2.67 -12.39 2.95
CA LEU A 320 -3.15 -12.80 1.63
C LEU A 320 -2.83 -11.79 0.54
N PHE A 321 -2.87 -10.50 0.85
CA PHE A 321 -2.58 -9.45 -0.12
C PHE A 321 -1.09 -9.32 -0.43
N PHE A 322 -0.22 -9.60 0.55
CA PHE A 322 1.21 -9.34 0.48
C PHE A 322 2.06 -10.54 0.95
N PRO A 323 1.83 -11.77 0.47
CA PRO A 323 2.48 -12.97 0.99
C PRO A 323 4.00 -13.00 0.76
N ARG A 324 4.49 -12.21 -0.20
CA ARG A 324 5.91 -12.15 -0.58
C ARG A 324 6.67 -11.00 0.07
N VAL A 325 5.98 -10.07 0.72
CA VAL A 325 6.63 -8.97 1.43
C VAL A 325 7.45 -9.53 2.59
N LYS A 326 8.63 -8.95 2.80
CA LYS A 326 9.55 -9.33 3.88
C LYS A 326 9.47 -8.30 5.01
N MET A 327 9.76 -8.76 6.23
CA MET A 327 9.91 -7.91 7.40
C MET A 327 11.29 -8.12 8.03
N TRP A 328 11.83 -7.05 8.58
CA TRP A 328 13.01 -7.09 9.40
C TRP A 328 12.65 -7.46 10.83
N LEU A 329 13.31 -8.49 11.34
CA LEU A 329 13.23 -8.95 12.72
C LEU A 329 14.62 -8.95 13.32
N VAL A 330 14.75 -8.57 14.59
CA VAL A 330 15.99 -8.80 15.34
C VAL A 330 15.81 -10.05 16.18
N PHE A 331 16.70 -11.02 15.98
CA PHE A 331 16.75 -12.24 16.78
C PHE A 331 18.21 -12.51 17.16
N PHE A 332 18.47 -12.71 18.45
CA PHE A 332 19.83 -12.78 19.02
C PHE A 332 20.75 -11.65 18.53
N PHE A 333 20.28 -10.39 18.57
CA PHE A 333 21.00 -9.19 18.11
C PHE A 333 21.33 -9.13 16.61
N ILE A 334 20.94 -10.14 15.84
CA ILE A 334 21.13 -10.21 14.38
C ILE A 334 19.82 -9.82 13.69
N ARG A 335 19.89 -9.00 12.63
CA ARG A 335 18.73 -8.69 11.80
C ARG A 335 18.49 -9.77 10.75
N TRP A 336 17.32 -10.36 10.79
CA TRP A 336 16.83 -11.34 9.83
C TRP A 336 15.76 -10.72 8.95
N ARG A 337 15.85 -10.94 7.63
CA ARG A 337 14.74 -10.69 6.71
C ARG A 337 13.88 -11.94 6.64
N VAL A 338 12.63 -11.84 7.05
CA VAL A 338 11.71 -12.98 7.09
C VAL A 338 10.45 -12.65 6.29
N PRO A 339 9.99 -13.53 5.39
CA PRO A 339 8.70 -13.38 4.74
C PRO A 339 7.56 -13.20 5.74
N VAL A 340 6.60 -12.33 5.41
CA VAL A 340 5.40 -12.06 6.21
C VAL A 340 4.65 -13.33 6.59
N VAL A 341 4.58 -14.30 5.68
CA VAL A 341 3.94 -15.60 5.94
C VAL A 341 4.57 -16.33 7.13
N ILE A 342 5.90 -16.32 7.23
CA ILE A 342 6.61 -16.98 8.33
C ILE A 342 6.40 -16.20 9.62
N TYR A 343 6.50 -14.87 9.58
CA TYR A 343 6.28 -14.04 10.78
C TYR A 343 4.86 -14.18 11.31
N LEU A 344 3.84 -14.00 10.47
CA LEU A 344 2.44 -14.10 10.88
C LEU A 344 2.06 -15.53 11.26
N GLY A 345 2.63 -16.54 10.59
CA GLY A 345 2.48 -17.94 11.00
C GLY A 345 3.04 -18.20 12.40
N PHE A 346 4.22 -17.66 12.71
CA PHE A 346 4.78 -17.73 14.06
C PHE A 346 3.96 -16.94 15.08
N TRP A 347 3.46 -15.77 14.72
CA TRP A 347 2.57 -14.98 15.58
C TRP A 347 1.26 -15.72 15.91
N VAL A 348 0.64 -16.39 14.92
CA VAL A 348 -0.54 -17.25 15.15
C VAL A 348 -0.20 -18.41 16.09
N LEU A 349 0.95 -19.06 15.88
CA LEU A 349 1.42 -20.14 16.76
C LEU A 349 1.60 -19.66 18.21
N LEU A 350 2.19 -18.48 18.41
CA LEU A 350 2.36 -17.90 19.73
C LEU A 350 1.02 -17.58 20.40
N ASN A 351 0.04 -17.08 19.65
CA ASN A 351 -1.30 -16.82 20.20
C ASN A 351 -2.02 -18.11 20.60
N ALA A 352 -1.90 -19.16 19.79
CA ALA A 352 -2.45 -20.48 20.12
C ALA A 352 -1.78 -21.09 21.35
N LEU A 353 -0.44 -20.97 21.45
CA LEU A 353 0.31 -21.45 22.61
C LEU A 353 -0.02 -20.64 23.87
N GLY A 354 -0.15 -19.31 23.76
CA GLY A 354 -0.51 -18.43 24.88
C GLY A 354 -1.89 -18.73 25.45
N TRP A 355 -2.86 -19.05 24.58
CA TRP A 355 -4.15 -19.57 25.01
C TRP A 355 -4.01 -20.92 25.72
N TRP A 356 -3.26 -21.86 25.14
CA TRP A 356 -3.06 -23.20 25.70
C TRP A 356 -2.38 -23.18 27.08
N THR A 357 -1.44 -22.27 27.32
CA THR A 357 -0.72 -22.14 28.58
C THR A 357 -1.45 -21.29 29.62
N GLY A 358 -2.61 -20.71 29.28
CA GLY A 358 -3.49 -20.03 30.23
C GLY A 358 -3.07 -18.61 30.61
N GLY A 359 -2.38 -17.88 29.73
CA GLY A 359 -2.01 -16.49 30.00
C GLY A 359 -3.22 -15.57 30.12
N ALA A 360 -3.60 -15.16 31.33
CA ALA A 360 -4.87 -14.48 31.61
C ALA A 360 -4.97 -13.01 31.10
N TYR A 361 -3.84 -12.36 30.83
CA TYR A 361 -3.80 -10.91 30.54
C TYR A 361 -3.80 -10.55 29.05
N VAL A 362 -3.92 -11.55 28.16
CA VAL A 362 -3.91 -11.33 26.71
C VAL A 362 -5.13 -12.03 26.11
N ALA A 363 -5.86 -11.30 25.26
CA ALA A 363 -7.05 -11.79 24.58
C ALA A 363 -6.68 -12.69 23.38
N TRP A 364 -6.02 -13.82 23.65
CA TRP A 364 -5.51 -14.75 22.63
C TRP A 364 -6.58 -15.19 21.62
N MET A 365 -7.81 -15.44 22.09
CA MET A 365 -8.90 -15.89 21.23
C MET A 365 -9.50 -14.76 20.40
N ALA A 366 -9.49 -13.52 20.90
CA ALA A 366 -9.82 -12.35 20.10
C ALA A 366 -8.85 -12.16 18.94
N HIS A 367 -7.55 -12.35 19.20
CA HIS A 367 -6.51 -12.27 18.17
C HIS A 367 -6.69 -13.33 17.08
N LEU A 368 -6.87 -14.59 17.47
CA LEU A 368 -7.06 -15.70 16.54
C LEU A 368 -8.36 -15.54 15.73
N GLY A 369 -9.47 -15.19 16.39
CA GLY A 369 -10.75 -14.98 15.73
C GLY A 369 -10.73 -13.82 14.75
N GLY A 370 -10.13 -12.69 15.15
CA GLY A 370 -9.94 -11.53 14.27
C GLY A 370 -9.08 -11.87 13.06
N PHE A 371 -7.95 -12.56 13.28
CA PHE A 371 -7.06 -13.01 12.20
C PHE A 371 -7.78 -13.94 11.20
N ILE A 372 -8.57 -14.90 11.69
CA ILE A 372 -9.36 -15.79 10.84
C ILE A 372 -10.35 -14.99 9.98
N VAL A 373 -11.09 -14.07 10.58
CA VAL A 373 -12.02 -13.20 9.83
C VAL A 373 -11.27 -12.36 8.79
N GLY A 374 -10.07 -11.87 9.14
CA GLY A 374 -9.15 -11.20 8.24
C GLY A 374 -8.79 -12.02 7.01
N VAL A 375 -8.32 -13.26 7.23
CA VAL A 375 -7.97 -14.19 6.16
C VAL A 375 -9.20 -14.51 5.30
N LEU A 376 -10.34 -14.81 5.89
CA LEU A 376 -11.57 -15.10 5.15
C LEU A 376 -12.02 -13.90 4.30
N SER A 377 -11.98 -12.70 4.87
CA SER A 377 -12.30 -11.46 4.16
C SER A 377 -11.31 -11.19 3.03
N GLY A 378 -10.01 -11.42 3.28
CA GLY A 378 -8.96 -11.32 2.27
C GLY A 378 -9.21 -12.26 1.10
N PHE A 379 -9.59 -13.53 1.34
CA PHE A 379 -9.96 -14.48 0.28
C PHE A 379 -11.18 -14.00 -0.53
N LEU A 380 -12.22 -13.53 0.16
CA LEU A 380 -13.43 -13.02 -0.50
C LEU A 380 -13.13 -11.79 -1.37
N LEU A 381 -12.24 -10.92 -0.91
CA LEU A 381 -11.86 -9.70 -1.61
C LEU A 381 -10.84 -9.96 -2.72
N HIS A 382 -9.99 -10.98 -2.58
CA HIS A 382 -8.93 -11.34 -3.53
C HIS A 382 -9.46 -11.63 -4.95
N ASP A 383 -10.68 -12.14 -5.09
CA ASP A 383 -11.25 -12.50 -6.40
C ASP A 383 -12.27 -11.49 -6.94
N THR A 384 -12.51 -10.39 -6.23
CA THR A 384 -13.48 -9.37 -6.64
C THR A 384 -12.86 -8.34 -7.60
N GLU A 385 -13.69 -7.66 -8.39
CA GLU A 385 -13.24 -6.58 -9.29
C GLU A 385 -12.44 -5.47 -8.56
N TRP A 386 -12.67 -5.28 -7.25
CA TRP A 386 -11.87 -4.43 -6.37
C TRP A 386 -10.40 -4.85 -6.29
N TYR A 387 -10.08 -6.14 -6.41
CA TYR A 387 -8.71 -6.65 -6.47
C TYR A 387 -8.01 -6.29 -7.78
N LYS A 388 -8.78 -6.12 -8.87
CA LYS A 388 -8.25 -5.82 -10.21
C LYS A 388 -8.06 -4.32 -10.45
N HIS A 389 -8.52 -3.46 -9.55
CA HIS A 389 -8.23 -2.03 -9.55
C HIS A 389 -7.21 -1.69 -8.44
#